data_AF-A0A8T8WC33-F1
#
_entry.id   AF-A0A8T8WC33-F1
#
_cell.length_a   1.000
_cell.length_b   1.000
_cell.length_c   1.000
_cell.angle_alpha   90.00
_cell.angle_beta   90.00
_cell.angle_gamma   90.00
#
_symmetry.space_group_name_H-M   'P 1'
#
loop_
_entity.id
_entity.type
_entity.pdbx_description
1 polymer ?
#
loop_
_entity_poly.entity_id
_entity_poly.type
_entity_poly.pdbx_seq_one_letter_code
_entity_poly.pdbx_strand_id
1 'polypeptide(L)'
;MSDSDARSLVSLRNAVGVPDRTNRRIAAELSTLTAALVGLSLWQRAVSAAFASSPPFGGVLVGGLVAGGVFVAGVAAFAGAYASVRGIGPGVRLPSRRDLPLAAAAVAVPVALVALTELVGTVTGVPYNSLTKTSVAADASLTPVVLVTAVGAVAAVPALVIVCHVLVQGSLARAVDDGTAVVLTTLVAGFVLVGGTGGLVPVPDTGKLVGAVLFTLLVGVGVFAADRVERERVKFLAYVPLLSFGAVVLLSGVAGIGSVAGGMFAGTRLAVLGVAAYTYDRTDSLLVPALAYTSLLAADRAVVVVLEAGMHSW
;
A
#
# COMPACT_ATOMS: atom_id res chain seq x y z
N MET A 1 -52.54 21.71 6.10
CA MET A 1 -51.19 21.12 5.92
C MET A 1 -50.65 20.87 7.31
N SER A 2 -50.48 19.60 7.68
CA SER A 2 -50.13 19.21 9.05
C SER A 2 -48.63 19.46 9.30
N ASP A 3 -48.28 19.84 10.53
CA ASP A 3 -46.89 20.05 10.96
C ASP A 3 -46.02 18.77 10.82
N SER A 4 -46.67 17.61 10.68
CA SER A 4 -46.07 16.31 10.32
C SER A 4 -45.54 16.26 8.87
N ASP A 5 -46.25 16.87 7.91
CA ASP A 5 -45.87 16.83 6.50
C ASP A 5 -44.67 17.75 6.22
N ALA A 6 -44.59 18.86 6.94
CA ALA A 6 -43.44 19.78 6.87
C ALA A 6 -42.16 19.12 7.39
N ARG A 7 -42.22 18.35 8.49
CA ARG A 7 -41.05 17.62 9.03
C ARG A 7 -40.62 16.46 8.13
N SER A 8 -41.58 15.76 7.50
CA SER A 8 -41.33 14.71 6.50
C SER A 8 -40.55 15.25 5.29
N LEU A 9 -40.98 16.39 4.74
CA LEU A 9 -40.33 17.02 3.59
C LEU A 9 -38.95 17.60 3.94
N VAL A 10 -38.76 18.12 5.15
CA VAL A 10 -37.44 18.56 5.64
C VAL A 10 -36.50 17.36 5.85
N SER A 11 -37.00 16.22 6.35
CA SER A 11 -36.24 14.99 6.52
C SER A 11 -35.78 14.40 5.17
N LEU A 12 -36.67 14.33 4.18
CA LEU A 12 -36.36 13.87 2.82
C LEU A 12 -35.40 14.83 2.09
N ARG A 13 -35.58 16.15 2.24
CA ARG A 13 -34.69 17.15 1.63
C ARG A 13 -33.29 17.13 2.26
N ASN A 14 -33.20 16.82 3.55
CA ASN A 14 -31.93 16.63 4.23
C ASN A 14 -31.24 15.31 3.84
N ALA A 15 -31.99 14.25 3.53
CA ALA A 15 -31.43 12.98 3.04
C ALA A 15 -30.86 13.08 1.60
N VAL A 16 -31.46 13.92 0.75
CA VAL A 16 -31.02 14.13 -0.65
C VAL A 16 -29.79 15.07 -0.75
N GLY A 17 -29.50 15.87 0.27
CA GLY A 17 -28.33 16.77 0.30
C GLY A 17 -27.02 16.17 0.84
N VAL A 18 -27.03 14.92 1.28
CA VAL A 18 -25.87 14.22 1.89
C VAL A 18 -24.81 13.69 0.90
N PRO A 19 -25.15 13.21 -0.32
CA PRO A 19 -24.17 12.58 -1.21
C PRO A 19 -23.04 13.53 -1.67
N ASP A 20 -23.38 14.78 -1.98
CA ASP A 20 -22.44 15.72 -2.63
C ASP A 20 -21.32 16.18 -1.67
N ARG A 21 -21.60 16.31 -0.37
CA ARG A 21 -20.58 16.69 0.63
C ARG A 21 -19.57 15.56 0.87
N THR A 22 -20.05 14.32 0.95
CA THR A 22 -19.20 13.14 1.15
C THR A 22 -18.28 12.93 -0.06
N ASN A 23 -18.81 13.06 -1.28
CA ASN A 23 -18.03 12.92 -2.51
C ASN A 23 -16.92 13.97 -2.62
N ARG A 24 -17.21 15.24 -2.30
CA ARG A 24 -16.20 16.31 -2.27
C ARG A 24 -15.10 16.04 -1.23
N ARG A 25 -15.48 15.53 -0.06
CA ARG A 25 -14.52 15.18 1.00
C ARG A 25 -13.60 14.05 0.56
N ILE A 26 -14.14 12.98 -0.04
CA ILE A 26 -13.35 11.87 -0.59
C ILE A 26 -12.41 12.37 -1.69
N ALA A 27 -12.90 13.17 -2.62
CA ALA A 27 -12.09 13.74 -3.70
C ALA A 27 -10.94 14.62 -3.16
N ALA A 28 -11.21 15.43 -2.14
CA ALA A 28 -10.20 16.27 -1.50
C ALA A 28 -9.14 15.41 -0.78
N GLU A 29 -9.56 14.43 0.02
CA GLU A 29 -8.65 13.54 0.73
C GLU A 29 -7.78 12.73 -0.25
N LEU A 30 -8.37 12.18 -1.31
CA LEU A 30 -7.64 11.48 -2.38
C LEU A 30 -6.66 12.39 -3.13
N SER A 31 -7.04 13.65 -3.39
CA SER A 31 -6.16 14.63 -4.03
C SER A 31 -4.95 14.94 -3.16
N THR A 32 -5.17 15.16 -1.86
CA THR A 32 -4.08 15.42 -0.92
C THR A 32 -3.19 14.21 -0.71
N LEU A 33 -3.76 13.00 -0.66
CA LEU A 33 -3.01 11.76 -0.57
C LEU A 33 -2.13 11.57 -1.82
N THR A 34 -2.69 11.79 -3.00
CA THR A 34 -1.95 11.67 -4.26
C THR A 34 -0.81 12.68 -4.34
N ALA A 35 -1.05 13.93 -3.93
CA ALA A 35 0.01 14.93 -3.83
C ALA A 35 1.11 14.52 -2.84
N ALA A 36 0.74 13.91 -1.70
CA ALA A 36 1.70 13.39 -0.74
C ALA A 36 2.55 12.25 -1.34
N LEU A 37 1.95 11.31 -2.07
CA LEU A 37 2.67 10.23 -2.76
C LEU A 37 3.62 10.76 -3.86
N VAL A 38 3.22 11.81 -4.59
CA VAL A 38 4.11 12.51 -5.53
C VAL A 38 5.29 13.13 -4.79
N GLY A 39 5.04 13.82 -3.66
CA GLY A 39 6.09 14.40 -2.83
C GLY A 39 7.12 13.36 -2.35
N LEU A 40 6.65 12.19 -1.88
CA LEU A 40 7.52 11.08 -1.50
C LEU A 40 8.33 10.53 -2.68
N SER A 41 7.72 10.46 -3.87
CA SER A 41 8.40 10.01 -5.08
C SER A 41 9.52 10.97 -5.50
N LEU A 42 9.28 12.28 -5.36
CA LEU A 42 10.30 13.30 -5.58
C LEU A 42 11.42 13.23 -4.53
N TRP A 43 11.07 12.99 -3.27
CA TRP A 43 12.05 12.78 -2.20
C TRP A 43 12.96 11.58 -2.48
N GLN A 44 12.39 10.42 -2.84
CA GLN A 44 13.17 9.24 -3.20
C GLN A 44 14.13 9.54 -4.35
N ARG A 45 13.67 10.24 -5.40
CA ARG A 45 14.52 10.64 -6.53
C ARG A 45 15.65 11.56 -6.10
N ALA A 46 15.37 12.51 -5.20
CA ALA A 46 16.39 13.42 -4.67
C ALA A 46 17.45 12.68 -3.86
N VAL A 47 17.04 11.76 -2.98
CA VAL A 47 17.97 10.90 -2.23
C VAL A 47 18.80 10.06 -3.20
N SER A 48 18.18 9.34 -4.13
CA SER A 48 18.89 8.53 -5.12
C SER A 48 19.90 9.36 -5.93
N ALA A 49 19.53 10.58 -6.35
CA ALA A 49 20.44 11.46 -7.09
C ALA A 49 21.61 11.95 -6.23
N ALA A 50 21.38 12.30 -4.96
CA ALA A 50 22.43 12.76 -4.03
C ALA A 50 23.47 11.66 -3.74
N PHE A 51 23.04 10.40 -3.71
CA PHE A 51 23.92 9.25 -3.44
C PHE A 51 24.41 8.55 -4.71
N ALA A 52 24.00 8.97 -5.91
CA ALA A 52 24.41 8.35 -7.18
C ALA A 52 25.90 8.51 -7.51
N SER A 53 26.51 9.60 -7.04
CA SER A 53 27.90 9.99 -7.36
C SER A 53 28.85 9.99 -6.16
N SER A 54 28.35 9.70 -4.95
CA SER A 54 29.20 9.65 -3.77
C SER A 54 29.97 8.33 -3.73
N PRO A 55 31.33 8.35 -3.66
CA PRO A 55 32.07 7.13 -3.37
C PRO A 55 31.58 6.60 -2.01
N PRO A 56 31.25 5.30 -1.89
CA PRO A 56 30.70 4.78 -0.65
C PRO A 56 31.80 4.82 0.42
N PHE A 57 31.81 5.86 1.25
CA PHE A 57 32.58 5.87 2.49
C PHE A 57 32.10 4.66 3.32
N GLY A 58 32.92 3.62 3.43
CA GLY A 58 32.59 2.40 4.18
C GLY A 58 31.94 1.25 3.38
N GLY A 59 31.91 1.30 2.05
CA GLY A 59 31.42 0.19 1.21
C GLY A 59 29.89 0.14 1.04
N VAL A 60 29.41 -0.86 0.29
CA VAL A 60 28.01 -0.95 -0.18
C VAL A 60 26.98 -0.97 0.96
N LEU A 61 27.31 -1.61 2.08
CA LEU A 61 26.41 -1.73 3.23
C LEU A 61 26.24 -0.41 3.96
N VAL A 62 27.34 0.30 4.23
CA VAL A 62 27.31 1.60 4.90
C VAL A 62 26.64 2.62 4.00
N GLY A 63 26.96 2.63 2.70
CA GLY A 63 26.28 3.47 1.72
C GLY A 63 24.77 3.21 1.68
N GLY A 64 24.36 1.94 1.67
CA GLY A 64 22.95 1.54 1.71
C GLY A 64 22.24 1.94 3.00
N LEU A 65 22.88 1.79 4.16
CA LEU A 65 22.35 2.21 5.46
C LEU A 65 22.19 3.73 5.54
N VAL A 66 23.17 4.49 5.06
CA VAL A 66 23.10 5.96 5.06
C VAL A 66 22.00 6.44 4.12
N ALA A 67 21.97 5.96 2.88
CA ALA A 67 20.94 6.35 1.91
C ALA A 67 19.54 5.93 2.39
N GLY A 68 19.40 4.70 2.91
CA GLY A 68 18.15 4.20 3.49
C GLY A 68 17.71 4.98 4.72
N GLY A 69 18.65 5.33 5.61
CA GLY A 69 18.39 6.14 6.80
C GLY A 69 17.93 7.56 6.45
N VAL A 70 18.60 8.22 5.51
CA VAL A 70 18.18 9.54 4.99
C VAL A 70 16.80 9.45 4.35
N PHE A 71 16.54 8.41 3.56
CA PHE A 71 15.23 8.17 2.97
C PHE A 71 14.15 8.04 4.05
N VAL A 72 14.31 7.14 5.02
CA VAL A 72 13.34 6.91 6.11
C VAL A 72 13.15 8.17 6.95
N ALA A 73 14.22 8.89 7.28
CA ALA A 73 14.13 10.13 8.06
C ALA A 73 13.29 11.19 7.32
N GLY A 74 13.51 11.35 6.01
CA GLY A 74 12.70 12.26 5.20
C GLY A 74 11.24 11.82 5.07
N VAL A 75 10.98 10.51 4.91
CA VAL A 75 9.61 9.96 4.92
C VAL A 75 8.91 10.23 6.26
N ALA A 76 9.59 9.99 7.38
CA ALA A 76 9.06 10.23 8.72
C ALA A 76 8.82 11.72 8.98
N ALA A 77 9.75 12.61 8.59
CA ALA A 77 9.59 14.05 8.73
C ALA A 77 8.42 14.58 7.87
N PHE A 78 8.34 14.14 6.62
CA PHE A 78 7.27 14.50 5.71
C PHE A 78 5.91 14.01 6.20
N ALA A 79 5.81 12.73 6.58
CA ALA A 79 4.57 12.16 7.08
C ALA A 79 4.16 12.75 8.43
N GLY A 80 5.12 13.05 9.31
CA GLY A 80 4.88 13.75 10.57
C GLY A 80 4.32 15.15 10.34
N ALA A 81 4.91 15.94 9.44
CA ALA A 81 4.42 17.27 9.08
C ALA A 81 3.03 17.22 8.42
N TYR A 82 2.82 16.25 7.53
CA TYR A 82 1.52 16.00 6.93
C TYR A 82 0.47 15.65 8.00
N ALA A 83 0.78 14.69 8.86
CA ALA A 83 -0.10 14.25 9.94
C ALA A 83 -0.41 15.38 10.92
N SER A 84 0.57 16.22 11.27
CA SER A 84 0.36 17.36 12.18
C SER A 84 -0.55 18.43 11.57
N VAL A 85 -0.35 18.77 10.29
CA VAL A 85 -1.19 19.76 9.59
C VAL A 85 -2.62 19.25 9.44
N ARG A 86 -2.77 17.93 9.24
CA ARG A 86 -4.09 17.32 9.06
C ARG A 86 -4.75 16.96 10.38
N GLY A 87 -4.02 16.83 11.49
CA GLY A 87 -4.56 16.30 12.74
C GLY A 87 -4.80 14.79 12.68
N ILE A 88 -3.88 14.04 12.06
CA ILE A 88 -3.88 12.57 12.02
C ILE A 88 -3.02 12.07 13.18
N GLY A 89 -3.57 11.16 13.99
CA GLY A 89 -2.81 10.47 15.02
C GLY A 89 -1.88 9.41 14.41
N PRO A 90 -0.56 9.44 14.67
CA PRO A 90 0.38 8.50 14.05
C PRO A 90 0.35 7.07 14.61
N GLY A 91 -0.56 6.74 15.55
CA GLY A 91 -0.71 5.38 16.07
C GLY A 91 0.54 4.83 16.77
N VAL A 92 1.10 5.59 17.70
CA VAL A 92 2.37 5.27 18.38
C VAL A 92 2.20 4.40 19.62
N ARG A 93 1.04 3.76 19.81
CA ARG A 93 0.81 2.93 21.00
C ARG A 93 1.64 1.65 20.90
N LEU A 94 2.23 1.26 22.03
CA LEU A 94 2.85 -0.04 22.16
C LEU A 94 1.76 -1.12 22.27
N PRO A 95 1.90 -2.26 21.58
CA PRO A 95 0.92 -3.34 21.67
C PRO A 95 0.89 -3.88 23.10
N SER A 96 -0.32 -4.08 23.60
CA SER A 96 -0.60 -4.67 24.89
C SER A 96 -0.65 -6.20 24.80
N ARG A 97 -0.70 -6.89 25.95
CA ARG A 97 -0.89 -8.35 25.97
C ARG A 97 -2.17 -8.81 25.27
N ARG A 98 -3.18 -7.95 25.17
CA ARG A 98 -4.44 -8.25 24.48
C ARG A 98 -4.27 -8.28 22.96
N ASP A 99 -3.21 -7.67 22.44
CA ASP A 99 -2.93 -7.58 21.01
C ASP A 99 -2.05 -8.73 20.50
N LEU A 100 -1.61 -9.62 21.40
CA LEU A 100 -0.79 -10.79 21.04
C LEU A 100 -1.41 -11.69 19.97
N PRO A 101 -2.73 -12.00 19.97
CA PRO A 101 -3.34 -12.78 18.90
C PRO A 101 -3.24 -12.08 17.53
N LEU A 102 -3.38 -10.75 17.50
CA LEU A 102 -3.27 -9.97 16.28
C LEU A 102 -1.81 -9.89 15.80
N ALA A 103 -0.86 -9.75 16.72
CA ALA A 103 0.56 -9.82 16.40
C ALA A 103 0.97 -11.21 15.88
N ALA A 104 0.45 -12.28 16.49
CA ALA A 104 0.68 -13.65 16.03
C ALA A 104 0.11 -13.87 14.61
N ALA A 105 -1.11 -13.38 14.35
CA ALA A 105 -1.72 -13.43 13.02
C ALA A 105 -0.93 -12.61 12.00
N ALA A 106 -0.47 -11.40 12.37
CA ALA A 106 0.37 -10.55 11.53
C ALA A 106 1.67 -11.25 11.12
N VAL A 107 2.23 -12.11 11.97
CA VAL A 107 3.42 -12.90 11.62
C VAL A 107 3.05 -14.16 10.83
N ALA A 108 2.04 -14.92 11.26
CA ALA A 108 1.72 -16.24 10.71
C ALA A 108 1.07 -16.18 9.32
N VAL A 109 0.20 -15.20 9.08
CA VAL A 109 -0.55 -15.10 7.81
C VAL A 109 0.38 -14.87 6.61
N PRO A 110 1.34 -13.92 6.63
CA PRO A 110 2.30 -13.78 5.54
C PRO A 110 3.06 -15.07 5.24
N VAL A 111 3.56 -15.76 6.27
CA VAL A 111 4.31 -17.03 6.12
C VAL A 111 3.43 -18.10 5.47
N ALA A 112 2.21 -18.29 5.97
CA ALA A 112 1.29 -19.29 5.45
C ALA A 112 0.92 -19.01 3.98
N LEU A 113 0.67 -17.75 3.63
CA LEU A 113 0.33 -17.36 2.26
C LEU A 113 1.50 -17.50 1.29
N VAL A 114 2.72 -17.15 1.73
CA VAL A 114 3.93 -17.36 0.94
C VAL A 114 4.18 -18.86 0.71
N ALA A 115 4.08 -19.68 1.76
CA ALA A 115 4.24 -21.12 1.64
C ALA A 115 3.17 -21.76 0.73
N LEU A 116 1.93 -21.30 0.83
CA LEU A 116 0.84 -21.76 -0.05
C LEU A 116 1.05 -21.34 -1.51
N THR A 117 1.54 -20.11 -1.72
CA THR A 117 1.89 -19.61 -3.06
C THR A 117 3.02 -20.44 -3.66
N GLU A 118 4.04 -20.77 -2.87
CA GLU A 118 5.13 -21.64 -3.30
C GLU A 118 4.64 -23.04 -3.64
N LEU A 119 3.81 -23.65 -2.78
CA LEU A 119 3.23 -24.97 -3.05
C LEU A 119 2.48 -25.01 -4.39
N VAL A 120 1.68 -23.98 -4.67
CA VAL A 120 1.00 -23.87 -5.97
C VAL A 120 1.98 -23.59 -7.11
N GLY A 121 3.04 -22.81 -6.87
CA GLY A 121 4.16 -22.64 -7.80
C GLY A 121 4.78 -23.98 -8.19
N THR A 122 5.10 -24.82 -7.21
CA THR A 122 5.62 -26.19 -7.43
C THR A 122 4.66 -27.04 -8.25
N VAL A 123 3.36 -27.04 -7.92
CA VAL A 123 2.34 -27.83 -8.64
C VAL A 123 2.11 -27.34 -10.07
N THR A 124 2.25 -26.03 -10.30
CA THR A 124 2.01 -25.40 -11.62
C THR A 124 3.28 -25.23 -12.46
N GLY A 125 4.45 -25.59 -11.92
CA GLY A 125 5.74 -25.44 -12.58
C GLY A 125 6.22 -23.98 -12.70
N VAL A 126 5.70 -23.07 -11.86
CA VAL A 126 6.09 -21.66 -11.84
C VAL A 126 6.94 -21.41 -10.59
N PRO A 127 8.27 -21.22 -10.73
CA PRO A 127 9.14 -21.00 -9.58
C PRO A 127 8.88 -19.64 -8.93
N TYR A 128 8.99 -19.56 -7.62
CA TYR A 128 8.85 -18.36 -6.81
C TYR A 128 9.82 -17.23 -7.21
N ASN A 129 11.06 -17.57 -7.59
CA ASN A 129 12.03 -16.59 -8.08
C ASN A 129 11.54 -15.84 -9.33
N SER A 130 10.74 -16.48 -10.18
CA SER A 130 10.17 -15.84 -11.37
C SER A 130 9.09 -14.81 -10.99
N LEU A 131 8.38 -15.06 -9.89
CA LEU A 131 7.34 -14.19 -9.36
C LEU A 131 7.93 -12.99 -8.61
N THR A 132 8.97 -13.23 -7.81
CA THR A 132 9.69 -12.17 -7.07
C THR A 132 10.70 -11.41 -7.92
N LYS A 133 11.04 -11.94 -9.11
CA LYS A 133 12.13 -11.47 -9.97
C LYS A 133 13.46 -11.38 -9.22
N THR A 134 13.70 -12.29 -8.28
CA THR A 134 14.95 -12.37 -7.53
C THR A 134 15.66 -13.68 -7.85
N SER A 135 16.90 -13.60 -8.33
CA SER A 135 17.76 -14.76 -8.52
C SER A 135 18.88 -14.76 -7.49
N VAL A 136 19.20 -15.94 -6.98
CA VAL A 136 20.35 -16.18 -6.10
C VAL A 136 21.11 -17.34 -6.71
N ALA A 137 22.42 -17.18 -6.92
CA ALA A 137 23.25 -18.26 -7.44
C ALA A 137 23.30 -19.42 -6.41
N ALA A 138 23.33 -20.66 -6.88
CA ALA A 138 23.29 -21.85 -6.03
C ALA A 138 24.51 -21.95 -5.08
N ASP A 139 25.63 -21.33 -5.45
CA ASP A 139 26.88 -21.26 -4.69
C ASP A 139 27.05 -19.94 -3.92
N ALA A 140 26.03 -19.06 -3.93
CA ALA A 140 26.11 -17.78 -3.26
C ALA A 140 26.26 -17.96 -1.74
N SER A 141 27.21 -17.25 -1.14
CA SER A 141 27.30 -17.18 0.31
C SER A 141 26.01 -16.59 0.89
N LEU A 142 25.43 -17.30 1.86
CA LEU A 142 24.20 -16.88 2.54
C LEU A 142 24.41 -15.59 3.36
N THR A 143 25.62 -15.37 3.88
CA THR A 143 25.91 -14.24 4.76
C THR A 143 25.71 -12.89 4.07
N PRO A 144 26.31 -12.60 2.89
CA PRO A 144 26.00 -11.38 2.13
C PRO A 144 24.53 -11.23 1.76
N VAL A 145 23.87 -12.34 1.39
CA VAL A 145 22.46 -12.33 0.99
C VAL A 145 21.56 -11.89 2.15
N VAL A 146 21.74 -12.49 3.32
CA VAL A 146 20.97 -12.15 4.53
C VAL A 146 21.26 -10.73 4.97
N LEU A 147 22.53 -10.32 4.94
CA LEU A 147 22.95 -8.98 5.36
C LEU A 147 22.35 -7.87 4.47
N VAL A 148 22.40 -8.03 3.14
CA VAL A 148 21.79 -7.06 2.21
C VAL A 148 20.28 -7.02 2.37
N THR A 149 19.64 -8.19 2.56
CA THR A 149 18.19 -8.26 2.81
C THR A 149 17.83 -7.53 4.11
N ALA A 150 18.59 -7.75 5.18
CA ALA A 150 18.36 -7.10 6.47
C ALA A 150 18.52 -5.58 6.39
N VAL A 151 19.58 -5.09 5.73
CA VAL A 151 19.79 -3.65 5.50
C VAL A 151 18.62 -3.06 4.70
N GLY A 152 18.17 -3.74 3.65
CA GLY A 152 17.01 -3.32 2.87
C GLY A 152 15.73 -3.27 3.70
N ALA A 153 15.48 -4.29 4.53
CA ALA A 153 14.29 -4.36 5.39
C ALA A 153 14.26 -3.26 6.46
N VAL A 154 15.41 -2.92 7.05
CA VAL A 154 15.53 -1.83 8.04
C VAL A 154 15.08 -0.49 7.48
N ALA A 155 15.28 -0.23 6.18
CA ALA A 155 14.79 0.97 5.53
C ALA A 155 13.35 0.81 4.99
N ALA A 156 13.05 -0.33 4.37
CA ALA A 156 11.78 -0.55 3.68
C ALA A 156 10.60 -0.68 4.64
N VAL A 157 10.74 -1.43 5.74
CA VAL A 157 9.63 -1.70 6.66
C VAL A 157 9.13 -0.42 7.35
N PRO A 158 9.98 0.43 7.96
CA PRO A 158 9.50 1.67 8.57
C PRO A 158 8.84 2.59 7.53
N ALA A 159 9.43 2.71 6.34
CA ALA A 159 8.85 3.54 5.28
C ALA A 159 7.48 3.01 4.82
N LEU A 160 7.33 1.69 4.61
CA LEU A 160 6.05 1.07 4.27
C LEU A 160 4.99 1.33 5.35
N VAL A 161 5.35 1.14 6.62
CA VAL A 161 4.43 1.36 7.75
C VAL A 161 3.95 2.80 7.82
N ILE A 162 4.87 3.76 7.67
CA ILE A 162 4.55 5.20 7.69
C ILE A 162 3.65 5.55 6.49
N VAL A 163 4.01 5.10 5.28
CA VAL A 163 3.26 5.43 4.07
C VAL A 163 1.86 4.78 4.09
N CYS A 164 1.77 3.49 4.42
CA CYS A 164 0.49 2.78 4.46
C CYS A 164 -0.43 3.30 5.57
N HIS A 165 0.07 3.44 6.80
CA HIS A 165 -0.83 3.64 7.94
C HIS A 165 -0.95 5.10 8.37
N VAL A 166 0.13 5.87 8.31
CA VAL A 166 0.08 7.31 8.67
C VAL A 166 -0.48 8.14 7.52
N LEU A 167 0.01 7.91 6.29
CA LEU A 167 -0.43 8.71 5.14
C LEU A 167 -1.72 8.17 4.52
N VAL A 168 -1.72 6.93 4.03
CA VAL A 168 -2.86 6.37 3.28
C VAL A 168 -4.06 6.14 4.21
N GLN A 169 -3.92 5.26 5.21
CA GLN A 169 -5.02 4.93 6.11
C GLN A 169 -5.47 6.13 6.95
N GLY A 170 -4.54 6.91 7.48
CA GLY A 170 -4.84 8.13 8.22
C GLY A 170 -5.63 9.17 7.42
N SER A 171 -5.36 9.32 6.10
CA SER A 171 -6.16 10.22 5.24
C SER A 171 -7.53 9.64 4.93
N LEU A 172 -7.60 8.34 4.66
CA LEU A 172 -8.86 7.66 4.31
C LEU A 172 -9.83 7.60 5.50
N ALA A 173 -9.35 7.34 6.71
CA ALA A 173 -10.16 7.35 7.94
C ALA A 173 -10.78 8.73 8.24
N ARG A 174 -10.27 9.80 7.64
CA ARG A 174 -10.93 11.10 7.70
C ARG A 174 -12.09 11.22 6.73
N ALA A 175 -12.16 10.43 5.66
CA ALA A 175 -13.20 10.56 4.63
C ALA A 175 -14.34 9.55 4.81
N VAL A 176 -14.03 8.36 5.32
CA VAL A 176 -14.92 7.20 5.40
C VAL A 176 -14.87 6.58 6.81
N ASP A 177 -15.77 5.63 7.09
CA ASP A 177 -15.70 4.82 8.30
C ASP A 177 -14.45 3.94 8.35
N ASP A 178 -14.08 3.51 9.56
CA ASP A 178 -12.85 2.76 9.84
C ASP A 178 -12.73 1.48 9.00
N GLY A 179 -13.83 0.72 8.85
CA GLY A 179 -13.86 -0.50 8.05
C GLY A 179 -13.60 -0.24 6.57
N THR A 180 -14.27 0.77 6.01
CA THR A 180 -14.04 1.22 4.64
C THR A 180 -12.63 1.78 4.47
N ALA A 181 -12.08 2.48 5.46
CA ALA A 181 -10.70 2.98 5.42
C ALA A 181 -9.67 1.84 5.32
N VAL A 182 -9.87 0.75 6.06
CA VAL A 182 -9.04 -0.46 5.96
C VAL A 182 -9.08 -1.06 4.54
N VAL A 183 -10.28 -1.21 3.97
CA VAL A 183 -10.44 -1.75 2.61
C VAL A 183 -9.79 -0.84 1.57
N LEU A 184 -10.08 0.46 1.62
CA LEU A 184 -9.51 1.44 0.69
C LEU A 184 -7.99 1.53 0.84
N THR A 185 -7.46 1.45 2.06
CA THR A 185 -6.00 1.40 2.29
C THR A 185 -5.39 0.19 1.61
N THR A 186 -6.02 -0.98 1.77
CA THR A 186 -5.56 -2.23 1.15
C THR A 186 -5.53 -2.11 -0.37
N LEU A 187 -6.59 -1.56 -0.96
CA LEU A 187 -6.70 -1.39 -2.42
C LEU A 187 -5.72 -0.34 -2.96
N VAL A 188 -5.63 0.81 -2.30
CA VAL A 188 -4.71 1.90 -2.71
C VAL A 188 -3.27 1.46 -2.53
N ALA A 189 -2.89 0.92 -1.38
CA ALA A 189 -1.55 0.38 -1.15
C ALA A 189 -1.25 -0.79 -2.10
N GLY A 190 -2.22 -1.67 -2.37
CA GLY A 190 -2.07 -2.77 -3.30
C GLY A 190 -1.78 -2.31 -4.73
N PHE A 191 -2.49 -1.28 -5.18
CA PHE A 191 -2.26 -0.69 -6.49
C PHE A 191 -0.93 0.07 -6.56
N VAL A 192 -0.67 0.94 -5.58
CA VAL A 192 0.42 1.93 -5.60
C VAL A 192 1.76 1.33 -5.14
N LEU A 193 1.76 0.49 -4.11
CA LEU A 193 2.95 0.05 -3.38
C LEU A 193 3.38 -1.39 -3.69
N VAL A 194 2.66 -2.14 -4.53
CA VAL A 194 3.22 -3.36 -5.12
C VAL A 194 4.14 -2.94 -6.27
N GLY A 195 5.44 -3.19 -6.19
CA GLY A 195 6.40 -2.79 -7.23
C GLY A 195 6.28 -3.64 -8.50
N GLY A 196 6.90 -3.20 -9.58
CA GLY A 196 6.97 -3.93 -10.85
C GLY A 196 7.69 -5.30 -10.75
N THR A 197 8.41 -5.56 -9.67
CA THR A 197 8.99 -6.87 -9.32
C THR A 197 8.08 -7.74 -8.46
N GLY A 198 6.90 -7.24 -8.07
CA GLY A 198 5.93 -7.99 -7.27
C GLY A 198 6.15 -7.94 -5.75
N GLY A 199 7.24 -7.32 -5.29
CA GLY A 199 7.48 -7.01 -3.87
C GLY A 199 6.77 -5.73 -3.42
N LEU A 200 6.67 -5.50 -2.10
CA LEU A 200 6.16 -4.24 -1.57
C LEU A 200 7.27 -3.17 -1.57
N VAL A 201 6.96 -2.00 -2.10
CA VAL A 201 7.86 -0.85 -2.20
C VAL A 201 7.26 0.35 -1.45
N PRO A 202 8.06 1.10 -0.67
CA PRO A 202 7.56 2.24 0.11
C PRO A 202 7.17 3.43 -0.77
N VAL A 203 7.56 3.44 -2.04
CA VAL A 203 7.27 4.51 -3.00
C VAL A 203 6.76 3.91 -4.30
N PRO A 204 5.66 4.42 -4.86
CA PRO A 204 5.13 3.92 -6.12
C PRO A 204 6.09 4.07 -7.30
N ASP A 205 6.06 3.07 -8.17
CA ASP A 205 6.64 3.19 -9.50
C ASP A 205 5.98 4.32 -10.29
N THR A 206 6.75 4.97 -11.17
CA THR A 206 6.29 6.13 -11.94
C THR A 206 4.97 5.84 -12.69
N GLY A 207 4.82 4.66 -13.29
CA GLY A 207 3.58 4.29 -13.98
C GLY A 207 2.36 4.19 -13.06
N LYS A 208 2.54 3.65 -11.84
CA LYS A 208 1.48 3.55 -10.82
C LYS A 208 1.12 4.91 -10.25
N LEU A 209 2.11 5.77 -10.06
CA LEU A 209 1.91 7.15 -9.62
C LEU A 209 1.12 7.96 -10.66
N VAL A 210 1.48 7.86 -11.96
CA VAL A 210 0.72 8.48 -13.05
C VAL A 210 -0.71 7.95 -13.06
N GLY A 211 -0.91 6.64 -12.90
CA GLY A 211 -2.24 6.05 -12.77
C GLY A 211 -3.05 6.62 -11.61
N ALA A 212 -2.45 6.79 -10.43
CA ALA A 212 -3.09 7.38 -9.26
C ALA A 212 -3.45 8.87 -9.47
N VAL A 213 -2.59 9.64 -10.13
CA VAL A 213 -2.86 11.03 -10.52
C VAL A 213 -4.04 11.12 -11.48
N LEU A 214 -4.04 10.30 -12.54
CA LEU A 214 -5.14 10.26 -13.50
C LEU A 214 -6.46 9.85 -12.84
N PHE A 215 -6.43 8.82 -12.00
CA PHE A 215 -7.61 8.38 -11.24
C PHE A 215 -8.18 9.53 -10.39
N THR A 216 -7.31 10.23 -9.66
CA THR A 216 -7.70 11.36 -8.80
C THR A 216 -8.30 12.52 -9.60
N LEU A 217 -7.71 12.85 -10.75
CA LEU A 217 -8.26 13.87 -11.65
C LEU A 217 -9.64 13.47 -12.17
N LEU A 218 -9.84 12.20 -12.54
CA LEU A 218 -11.13 11.68 -12.97
C LEU A 218 -12.18 11.74 -11.86
N VAL A 219 -11.82 11.44 -10.61
CA VAL A 219 -12.70 11.64 -9.45
C VAL A 219 -13.09 13.11 -9.33
N GLY A 220 -12.12 14.03 -9.41
CA GLY A 220 -12.38 15.46 -9.35
C GLY A 220 -13.32 15.96 -10.45
N VAL A 221 -13.11 15.51 -11.69
CA VAL A 221 -13.97 15.82 -12.84
C VAL A 221 -15.37 15.24 -12.64
N GLY A 222 -15.48 13.99 -12.17
CA GLY A 222 -16.77 13.34 -11.92
C GLY A 222 -17.60 14.08 -10.86
N VAL A 223 -16.98 14.48 -9.74
CA VAL A 223 -17.62 15.29 -8.70
C VAL A 223 -18.02 16.66 -9.24
N PHE A 224 -17.12 17.35 -9.94
CA PHE A 224 -17.40 18.66 -10.51
C PHE A 224 -18.55 18.63 -11.53
N ALA A 225 -18.57 17.62 -12.40
CA ALA A 225 -19.63 17.45 -13.40
C ALA A 225 -20.96 17.02 -12.76
N ALA A 226 -20.95 16.14 -11.76
CA ALA A 226 -22.15 15.73 -11.03
C ALA A 226 -22.82 16.91 -10.31
N ASP A 227 -22.04 17.86 -9.80
CA ASP A 227 -22.54 19.08 -9.16
C ASP A 227 -23.24 20.05 -10.13
N ARG A 228 -22.97 19.93 -11.44
CA ARG A 228 -23.54 20.79 -12.49
C ARG A 228 -24.80 20.22 -13.15
N VAL A 229 -25.18 18.99 -12.80
CA VAL A 229 -26.27 18.26 -13.47
C VAL A 229 -27.46 18.10 -12.51
N GLU A 230 -28.60 18.68 -12.87
CA GLU A 230 -29.82 18.59 -12.04
C GLU A 230 -30.49 17.21 -12.07
N ARG A 231 -30.33 16.46 -13.18
CA ARG A 231 -30.95 15.14 -13.35
C ARG A 231 -30.08 14.03 -12.76
N GLU A 232 -30.59 13.37 -11.75
CA GLU A 232 -29.92 12.30 -11.00
C GLU A 232 -29.47 11.12 -11.88
N ARG A 233 -30.27 10.73 -12.89
CA ARG A 233 -29.89 9.69 -13.87
C ARG A 233 -28.69 10.08 -14.75
N VAL A 234 -28.49 11.38 -14.98
CA VAL A 234 -27.40 11.91 -15.81
C VAL A 234 -26.15 12.14 -14.96
N LYS A 235 -26.28 12.33 -13.64
CA LYS A 235 -25.14 12.38 -12.71
C LYS A 235 -24.28 11.11 -12.76
N PHE A 236 -24.90 9.93 -12.95
CA PHE A 236 -24.13 8.68 -13.08
C PHE A 236 -23.22 8.66 -14.32
N LEU A 237 -23.63 9.32 -15.41
CA LEU A 237 -22.82 9.42 -16.62
C LEU A 237 -21.51 10.21 -16.40
N ALA A 238 -21.49 11.13 -15.43
CA ALA A 238 -20.28 11.87 -15.06
C ALA A 238 -19.17 10.97 -14.49
N TYR A 239 -19.52 9.81 -13.93
CA TYR A 239 -18.58 8.85 -13.38
C TYR A 239 -18.16 7.76 -14.37
N VAL A 240 -18.72 7.73 -15.59
CA VAL A 240 -18.37 6.72 -16.60
C VAL A 240 -16.87 6.72 -16.91
N PRO A 241 -16.20 7.85 -17.16
CA PRO A 241 -14.75 7.86 -17.40
C PRO A 241 -13.93 7.28 -16.23
N LEU A 242 -14.34 7.57 -15.00
CA LEU A 242 -13.72 7.04 -13.79
C LEU A 242 -13.88 5.52 -13.72
N LEU A 243 -15.11 5.02 -13.92
CA LEU A 243 -15.41 3.59 -13.91
C LEU A 243 -14.69 2.85 -15.03
N SER A 244 -14.64 3.42 -16.24
CA SER A 244 -13.90 2.87 -17.37
C SER A 244 -12.41 2.79 -17.08
N PHE A 245 -11.81 3.84 -16.51
CA PHE A 245 -10.41 3.82 -16.13
C PHE A 245 -10.13 2.77 -15.05
N GLY A 246 -10.96 2.71 -14.00
CA GLY A 246 -10.85 1.69 -12.97
C GLY A 246 -10.95 0.27 -13.53
N ALA A 247 -11.91 0.03 -14.43
CA ALA A 247 -12.06 -1.25 -15.12
C ALA A 247 -10.82 -1.62 -15.95
N VAL A 248 -10.25 -0.67 -16.72
CA VAL A 248 -9.03 -0.90 -17.50
C VAL A 248 -7.85 -1.21 -16.59
N VAL A 249 -7.68 -0.49 -15.48
CA VAL A 249 -6.61 -0.74 -14.51
C VAL A 249 -6.74 -2.14 -13.89
N LEU A 250 -7.95 -2.51 -13.47
CA LEU A 250 -8.23 -3.83 -12.91
C LEU A 250 -7.99 -4.94 -13.95
N LEU A 251 -8.52 -4.78 -15.17
CA LEU A 251 -8.31 -5.71 -16.26
C LEU A 251 -6.84 -5.84 -16.64
N SER A 252 -6.09 -4.73 -16.65
CA SER A 252 -4.65 -4.75 -16.92
C SER A 252 -3.89 -5.48 -15.80
N GLY A 253 -4.29 -5.30 -14.54
CA GLY A 253 -3.74 -6.04 -13.41
C GLY A 253 -4.00 -7.54 -13.53
N VAL A 254 -5.23 -7.93 -13.87
CA VAL A 254 -5.61 -9.34 -14.06
C VAL A 254 -4.95 -9.95 -15.29
N ALA A 255 -4.88 -9.23 -16.41
CA ALA A 255 -4.22 -9.70 -17.62
C ALA A 255 -2.70 -9.88 -17.44
N GLY A 256 -2.09 -9.16 -16.48
CA GLY A 256 -0.70 -9.37 -16.08
C GLY A 256 -0.49 -10.66 -15.27
N ILE A 257 -1.55 -11.29 -14.78
CA ILE A 257 -1.48 -12.58 -14.07
C ILE A 257 -1.46 -13.69 -15.13
N GLY A 258 -0.25 -14.01 -15.60
CA GLY A 258 -0.04 -15.07 -16.60
C GLY A 258 -0.17 -16.50 -16.05
N SER A 259 -0.36 -16.68 -14.74
CA SER A 259 -0.47 -17.99 -14.09
C SER A 259 -1.26 -17.96 -12.78
N VAL A 260 -1.80 -19.11 -12.38
CA VAL A 260 -2.49 -19.27 -11.09
C VAL A 260 -1.57 -18.91 -9.92
N ALA A 261 -0.29 -19.30 -9.99
CA ALA A 261 0.74 -18.93 -9.02
C ALA A 261 0.95 -17.40 -8.95
N GLY A 262 0.96 -16.71 -10.10
CA GLY A 262 1.02 -15.25 -10.14
C GLY A 262 -0.20 -14.58 -9.48
N GLY A 263 -1.38 -15.18 -9.61
CA GLY A 263 -2.61 -14.69 -8.97
C GLY A 263 -2.57 -14.85 -7.45
N MET A 264 -2.15 -16.02 -6.97
CA MET A 264 -1.93 -16.27 -5.54
C MET A 264 -0.85 -15.38 -4.96
N PHE A 265 0.21 -15.12 -5.73
CA PHE A 265 1.26 -14.20 -5.34
C PHE A 265 0.72 -12.77 -5.18
N ALA A 266 0.00 -12.23 -6.17
CA ALA A 266 -0.64 -10.92 -6.06
C ALA A 266 -1.66 -10.87 -4.89
N GLY A 267 -2.48 -11.91 -4.76
CA GLY A 267 -3.44 -12.07 -3.66
C GLY A 267 -2.78 -12.07 -2.28
N THR A 268 -1.60 -12.70 -2.16
CA THR A 268 -0.81 -12.71 -0.92
C THR A 268 -0.42 -11.30 -0.50
N ARG A 269 0.04 -10.46 -1.44
CA ARG A 269 0.44 -9.07 -1.12
C ARG A 269 -0.77 -8.26 -0.66
N LEU A 270 -1.89 -8.39 -1.35
CA LEU A 270 -3.15 -7.74 -0.95
C LEU A 270 -3.63 -8.22 0.41
N ALA A 271 -3.59 -9.51 0.69
CA ALA A 271 -3.99 -10.08 1.97
C ALA A 271 -3.09 -9.58 3.11
N VAL A 272 -1.76 -9.53 2.91
CA VAL A 272 -0.83 -8.98 3.92
C VAL A 272 -1.08 -7.49 4.16
N LEU A 273 -1.31 -6.70 3.10
CA LEU A 273 -1.70 -5.29 3.24
C LEU A 273 -3.00 -5.14 4.02
N GLY A 274 -3.99 -6.00 3.77
CA GLY A 274 -5.26 -6.03 4.50
C GLY A 274 -5.11 -6.40 5.96
N VAL A 275 -4.31 -7.43 6.28
CA VAL A 275 -3.99 -7.81 7.65
C VAL A 275 -3.26 -6.67 8.37
N ALA A 276 -2.29 -6.03 7.72
CA ALA A 276 -1.59 -4.88 8.27
C ALA A 276 -2.54 -3.71 8.56
N ALA A 277 -3.41 -3.34 7.61
CA ALA A 277 -4.36 -2.26 7.79
C ALA A 277 -5.40 -2.56 8.88
N TYR A 278 -5.91 -3.79 8.93
CA TYR A 278 -6.85 -4.25 9.95
C TYR A 278 -6.22 -4.29 11.34
N THR A 279 -5.00 -4.80 11.46
CA THR A 279 -4.32 -4.86 12.76
C THR A 279 -3.94 -3.47 13.26
N TYR A 280 -3.54 -2.55 12.37
CA TYR A 280 -3.34 -1.15 12.72
C TYR A 280 -4.62 -0.51 13.28
N ASP A 281 -5.75 -0.67 12.57
CA ASP A 281 -7.06 -0.18 13.01
C ASP A 281 -7.43 -0.66 14.42
N ARG A 282 -7.16 -1.94 14.70
CA ARG A 282 -7.54 -2.57 15.97
C ARG A 282 -6.62 -2.28 17.13
N THR A 283 -5.34 -2.03 16.86
CA THR A 283 -4.31 -1.90 17.90
C THR A 283 -3.79 -0.48 18.07
N ASP A 284 -4.06 0.42 17.11
CA ASP A 284 -3.54 1.78 17.07
C ASP A 284 -2.00 1.80 17.21
N SER A 285 -1.35 0.76 16.67
CA SER A 285 0.08 0.47 16.81
C SER A 285 0.73 0.19 15.47
N LEU A 286 1.76 0.95 15.13
CA LEU A 286 2.59 0.73 13.94
C LEU A 286 3.47 -0.53 14.03
N LEU A 287 3.64 -1.12 15.22
CA LEU A 287 4.49 -2.30 15.39
C LEU A 287 3.87 -3.56 14.80
N VAL A 288 2.55 -3.74 14.89
CA VAL A 288 1.88 -4.94 14.39
C VAL A 288 1.93 -5.01 12.84
N PRO A 289 1.66 -3.93 12.10
CA PRO A 289 1.93 -3.87 10.66
C PRO A 289 3.40 -4.09 10.30
N ALA A 290 4.33 -3.54 11.08
CA ALA A 290 5.76 -3.75 10.87
C ALA A 290 6.12 -5.24 10.93
N LEU A 291 5.53 -5.98 11.87
CA LEU A 291 5.69 -7.44 11.95
C LEU A 291 5.14 -8.13 10.70
N ALA A 292 3.98 -7.71 10.18
CA ALA A 292 3.42 -8.28 8.96
C ALA A 292 4.32 -8.08 7.74
N TYR A 293 4.83 -6.86 7.53
CA TYR A 293 5.73 -6.58 6.40
C TYR A 293 7.09 -7.25 6.57
N THR A 294 7.63 -7.28 7.79
CA THR A 294 8.89 -7.99 8.07
C THR A 294 8.74 -9.49 7.83
N SER A 295 7.61 -10.08 8.27
CA SER A 295 7.30 -11.49 8.07
C SER A 295 7.17 -11.84 6.59
N LEU A 296 6.48 -10.99 5.80
CA LEU A 296 6.40 -11.16 4.35
C LEU A 296 7.78 -11.12 3.68
N LEU A 297 8.59 -10.10 3.99
CA LEU A 297 9.94 -9.95 3.42
C LEU A 297 10.84 -11.13 3.79
N ALA A 298 10.78 -11.59 5.04
CA ALA A 298 11.53 -12.74 5.50
C ALA A 298 11.07 -14.03 4.82
N ALA A 299 9.76 -14.25 4.69
CA ALA A 299 9.19 -15.42 4.04
C ALA A 299 9.52 -15.47 2.55
N ASP A 300 9.36 -14.35 1.82
CA ASP A 300 9.74 -14.24 0.41
C ASP A 300 11.21 -14.63 0.21
N ARG A 301 12.10 -14.12 1.08
CA ARG A 301 13.53 -14.40 0.98
C ARG A 301 13.87 -15.83 1.36
N ALA A 302 13.21 -16.37 2.39
CA ALA A 302 13.43 -17.74 2.85
C ALA A 302 13.09 -18.76 1.75
N VAL A 303 11.99 -18.59 1.02
CA VAL A 303 11.63 -19.49 -0.09
C VAL A 303 12.72 -19.48 -1.18
N VAL A 304 13.11 -18.30 -1.66
CA VAL A 304 14.10 -18.19 -2.75
C VAL A 304 15.47 -18.74 -2.35
N VAL A 305 15.91 -18.51 -1.11
CA VAL A 305 17.24 -18.89 -0.65
C VAL A 305 17.30 -20.34 -0.16
N VAL A 306 16.33 -20.78 0.63
CA VAL A 306 16.35 -22.10 1.29
C VAL A 306 15.79 -23.18 0.38
N LEU A 307 14.68 -22.90 -0.31
CA LEU A 307 14.01 -23.89 -1.15
C LEU A 307 14.59 -23.87 -2.56
N GLU A 308 14.62 -22.72 -3.25
CA GLU A 308 15.00 -22.74 -4.67
C GLU A 308 16.52 -22.79 -4.90
N ALA A 309 17.29 -21.92 -4.25
CA ALA A 309 18.74 -21.92 -4.41
C ALA A 309 19.41 -23.14 -3.75
N GLY A 310 18.87 -23.60 -2.61
CA GLY A 310 19.39 -24.75 -1.85
C GLY A 310 19.06 -26.12 -2.44
N MET A 311 17.94 -26.29 -3.16
CA MET A 311 17.57 -27.58 -3.76
C MET A 311 18.14 -27.82 -5.16
N HIS A 312 18.60 -26.77 -5.87
CA HIS A 312 19.25 -26.89 -7.19
C HIS A 312 20.78 -27.03 -7.13
N SER A 313 21.36 -27.12 -5.93
CA SER A 313 22.79 -27.38 -5.73
C SER A 313 23.14 -28.87 -5.52
N TRP A 314 22.20 -29.79 -5.75
CA TRP A 314 22.36 -31.24 -5.58
C TRP A 314 22.03 -31.99 -6.87
#